data_AF-A0A822CN82-F1
#
_entry.id   AF-A0A822CN82-F1
#
_cell.length_a   1.000
_cell.length_b   1.000
_cell.length_c   1.000
_cell.angle_alpha   90.00
_cell.angle_beta   90.00
_cell.angle_gamma   90.00
#
_symmetry.space_group_name_H-M   'P 1'
#
loop_
_entity.id
_entity.type
_entity.pdbx_description
1 polymer ?
#
loop_
_entity_poly.entity_id
_entity_poly.type
_entity_poly.pdbx_seq_one_letter_code
_entity_poly.pdbx_strand_id
1 'polypeptide(L)'
;MSLSLQAEILSILIGIMRKSERNLLASIDAQIYDEALELLNKIDNDVVADLLVHIITVSTSLTVSVNELKLLLHYLKTENRIWKKHSVKLLNIFKSLPYRHGPDEFFNFSGRNGSGIVLPPINIWLYQNGFTITTWFRIDPVANCVIEKEKPYLYWFCTSKGHGYTAHFA
;
A
#
# COMPACT_ATOMS: atom_id res chain seq x y z
N MET A 1 20.48 20.28 10.04
CA MET A 1 20.74 18.82 9.88
C MET A 1 21.79 18.67 8.79
N SER A 2 22.80 17.81 8.94
CA SER A 2 23.81 17.64 7.88
C SER A 2 23.20 16.94 6.65
N LEU A 3 23.72 17.27 5.46
CA LEU A 3 23.28 16.63 4.20
C LEU A 3 23.44 15.10 4.26
N SER A 4 24.53 14.63 4.85
CA SER A 4 24.80 13.20 5.02
C SER A 4 23.73 12.50 5.84
N LEU A 5 23.29 13.12 6.94
CA LEU A 5 22.28 12.56 7.83
C LEU A 5 20.90 12.54 7.18
N GLN A 6 20.55 13.60 6.43
CA GLN A 6 19.29 13.62 5.67
C GLN A 6 19.25 12.49 4.63
N ALA A 7 20.34 12.33 3.87
CA ALA A 7 20.43 11.28 2.85
C ALA A 7 20.36 9.87 3.47
N GLU A 8 21.02 9.66 4.61
CA GLU A 8 21.01 8.40 5.34
C GLU A 8 19.60 8.05 5.84
N ILE A 9 18.92 8.99 6.50
CA ILE A 9 17.55 8.80 7.01
C ILE A 9 16.59 8.44 5.86
N LEU A 10 16.62 9.20 4.77
CA LEU A 10 15.73 8.94 3.62
C LEU A 10 16.03 7.59 2.96
N SER A 11 17.31 7.21 2.86
CA SER A 11 17.71 5.91 2.31
C SER A 11 17.24 4.74 3.19
N ILE A 12 17.36 4.87 4.51
CA ILE A 12 16.85 3.88 5.46
C ILE A 12 15.33 3.77 5.36
N LEU A 13 14.62 4.90 5.27
CA LEU A 13 13.17 4.92 5.10
C LEU A 13 12.73 4.18 3.83
N ILE A 14 13.40 4.42 2.69
CA ILE A 14 13.17 3.69 1.45
C ILE A 14 13.37 2.17 1.66
N GLY A 15 14.44 1.79 2.37
CA GLY A 15 14.72 0.40 2.72
C GLY A 15 13.61 -0.24 3.57
N ILE A 16 13.09 0.49 4.56
CA ILE A 16 11.98 0.04 5.42
C ILE A 16 10.71 -0.14 4.58
N MET A 17 10.34 0.85 3.76
CA MET A 17 9.15 0.78 2.92
C MET A 17 9.19 -0.43 1.97
N ARG A 18 10.33 -0.64 1.29
CA ARG A 18 10.50 -1.78 0.36
C ARG A 18 10.48 -3.16 1.02
N LYS A 19 10.70 -3.23 2.34
CA LYS A 19 10.83 -4.50 3.04
C LYS A 19 9.53 -5.31 3.07
N SER A 20 8.36 -4.66 3.05
CA SER A 20 7.07 -5.36 3.01
C SER A 20 5.92 -4.47 2.57
N GLU A 21 4.85 -5.07 2.02
CA GLU A 21 3.62 -4.37 1.65
C GLU A 21 2.95 -3.70 2.85
N ARG A 22 3.03 -4.29 4.04
CA ARG A 22 2.55 -3.64 5.28
C ARG A 22 3.28 -2.35 5.59
N ASN A 23 4.59 -2.29 5.34
CA ASN A 23 5.34 -1.05 5.53
C ASN A 23 4.93 0.00 4.49
N LEU A 24 4.63 -0.42 3.27
CA LEU A 24 4.05 0.47 2.25
C LEU A 24 2.67 0.98 2.66
N LEU A 25 1.78 0.11 3.13
CA LEU A 25 0.47 0.53 3.65
C LEU A 25 0.60 1.47 4.85
N ALA A 26 1.51 1.17 5.78
CA ALA A 26 1.79 2.05 6.91
C ALA A 26 2.35 3.43 6.46
N SER A 27 3.11 3.47 5.35
CA SER A 27 3.58 4.73 4.78
C SER A 27 2.46 5.57 4.16
N ILE A 28 1.44 4.91 3.61
CA ILE A 28 0.22 5.56 3.11
C ILE A 28 -0.59 6.12 4.27
N ASP A 29 -0.80 5.33 5.33
CA ASP A 29 -1.51 5.77 6.54
C ASP A 29 -0.80 6.97 7.20
N ALA A 30 0.53 7.01 7.12
CA ALA A 30 1.37 8.11 7.61
C ALA A 30 1.51 9.29 6.63
N GLN A 31 0.82 9.28 5.48
CA GLN A 31 0.84 10.35 4.47
C GLN A 31 2.25 10.71 3.97
N ILE A 32 3.16 9.73 3.94
CA ILE A 32 4.56 9.94 3.53
C ILE A 32 4.64 10.46 2.09
N TYR A 33 3.70 10.07 1.23
CA TYR A 33 3.60 10.56 -0.14
C TYR A 33 3.44 12.09 -0.21
N ASP A 34 2.48 12.62 0.54
CA ASP A 34 2.11 14.04 0.54
C ASP A 34 3.26 14.88 1.10
N GLU A 35 3.79 14.46 2.25
CA GLU A 35 4.95 15.09 2.90
C GLU A 35 6.19 15.09 2.01
N ALA A 36 6.48 13.99 1.31
CA ALA A 36 7.63 13.92 0.41
C ALA A 36 7.48 14.89 -0.78
N LEU A 37 6.26 15.03 -1.32
CA LEU A 37 5.98 15.95 -2.41
C LEU A 37 6.06 17.43 -1.97
N GLU A 38 5.60 17.73 -0.75
CA GLU A 38 5.76 19.06 -0.17
C GLU A 38 7.22 19.42 0.11
N LEU A 39 8.00 18.47 0.65
CA LEU A 39 9.42 18.65 0.91
C LEU A 39 10.21 18.88 -0.38
N LEU A 40 9.85 18.18 -1.46
CA LEU A 40 10.51 18.32 -2.77
C LEU A 40 10.44 19.76 -3.31
N ASN A 41 9.36 20.50 -3.03
CA ASN A 41 9.23 21.92 -3.40
C ASN A 41 10.22 22.84 -2.66
N LYS A 42 10.66 22.44 -1.46
CA LYS A 42 11.45 23.27 -0.54
C LYS A 42 12.95 23.00 -0.65
N ILE A 43 13.36 21.95 -1.36
CA ILE A 43 14.74 21.44 -1.35
C ILE A 43 15.47 21.78 -2.65
N ASP A 44 16.62 22.43 -2.50
CA ASP A 44 17.52 22.77 -3.60
C ASP A 44 18.58 21.70 -3.87
N ASN A 45 18.82 20.79 -2.92
CA ASN A 45 19.85 19.77 -3.04
C ASN A 45 19.38 18.58 -3.90
N ASP A 46 20.13 18.27 -4.95
CA ASP A 46 19.78 17.20 -5.89
C ASP A 46 19.77 15.80 -5.26
N VAL A 47 20.69 15.49 -4.33
CA VAL A 47 20.79 14.17 -3.69
C VAL A 47 19.54 13.89 -2.85
N VAL A 48 19.12 14.88 -2.06
CA VAL A 48 17.92 14.76 -1.22
C VAL A 48 16.66 14.72 -2.10
N ALA A 49 16.62 15.53 -3.16
CA ALA A 49 15.51 15.51 -4.13
C ALA A 49 15.37 14.14 -4.80
N ASP A 50 16.47 13.51 -5.20
CA ASP A 50 16.45 12.17 -5.82
C ASP A 50 15.90 11.11 -4.86
N LEU A 51 16.29 11.18 -3.57
CA LEU A 51 15.77 10.28 -2.54
C LEU A 51 14.27 10.52 -2.28
N LEU A 52 13.80 11.76 -2.27
CA LEU A 52 12.37 12.07 -2.15
C LEU A 52 11.57 11.56 -3.34
N VAL A 53 12.07 11.75 -4.56
CA VAL A 53 11.46 11.17 -5.77
C VAL A 53 11.42 9.64 -5.68
N HIS A 54 12.45 9.01 -5.09
CA HIS A 54 12.48 7.57 -4.88
C HIS A 54 11.45 7.11 -3.83
N ILE A 55 11.25 7.85 -2.74
CA ILE A 55 10.18 7.59 -1.75
C ILE A 55 8.80 7.66 -2.43
N ILE A 56 8.54 8.70 -3.22
CA ILE A 56 7.28 8.85 -3.95
C ILE A 56 7.09 7.66 -4.90
N THR A 57 8.14 7.30 -5.66
CA THR A 57 8.12 6.14 -6.57
C THR A 57 7.80 4.83 -5.83
N VAL A 58 8.44 4.60 -4.68
CA VAL A 58 8.22 3.40 -3.85
C VAL A 58 6.80 3.36 -3.31
N SER A 59 6.28 4.49 -2.85
CA SER A 59 4.89 4.60 -2.38
C SER A 59 3.89 4.21 -3.47
N THR A 60 4.16 4.62 -4.72
CA THR A 60 3.28 4.29 -5.86
C THR A 60 3.35 2.85 -6.37
N SER A 61 4.25 2.02 -5.81
CA SER A 61 4.48 0.66 -6.30
C SER A 61 3.38 -0.33 -5.90
N LEU A 62 2.73 -0.13 -4.75
CA LEU A 62 1.67 -1.01 -4.25
C LEU A 62 0.29 -0.53 -4.71
N THR A 63 -0.06 0.72 -4.38
CA THR A 63 -1.30 1.37 -4.77
C THR A 63 -1.04 2.86 -5.02
N VAL A 64 -1.88 3.49 -5.84
CA VAL A 64 -1.95 4.96 -5.92
C VAL A 64 -3.41 5.34 -5.95
N SER A 65 -3.81 6.12 -4.95
CA SER A 65 -5.12 6.70 -4.86
C SER A 65 -5.31 7.80 -5.91
N VAL A 66 -6.58 8.09 -6.21
CA VAL A 66 -6.95 9.21 -7.08
C VAL A 66 -6.42 10.55 -6.53
N ASN A 67 -6.30 10.69 -5.21
CA ASN A 67 -5.83 11.91 -4.57
C ASN A 67 -4.31 12.09 -4.77
N GLU A 68 -3.51 11.06 -4.53
CA GLU A 68 -2.06 11.09 -4.76
C GLU A 68 -1.74 11.37 -6.24
N LEU A 69 -2.48 10.74 -7.16
CA LEU A 69 -2.32 11.02 -8.59
C LEU A 69 -2.67 12.48 -8.93
N LYS A 70 -3.75 13.02 -8.35
CA LYS A 70 -4.12 14.43 -8.53
C LYS A 70 -3.03 15.36 -7.99
N LEU A 71 -2.45 15.07 -6.83
CA LEU A 71 -1.37 15.85 -6.24
C LEU A 71 -0.12 15.83 -7.13
N LEU A 72 0.27 14.67 -7.65
CA LEU A 72 1.38 14.55 -8.60
C LEU A 72 1.14 15.40 -9.86
N LEU A 73 -0.04 15.27 -10.47
CA LEU A 73 -0.41 16.03 -11.67
C LEU A 73 -0.49 17.53 -11.37
N HIS A 74 -0.96 17.92 -10.19
CA HIS A 74 -0.98 19.31 -9.75
C HIS A 74 0.43 19.87 -9.57
N TYR A 75 1.36 19.10 -9.01
CA TYR A 75 2.77 19.49 -8.90
C TYR A 75 3.40 19.72 -10.27
N LEU A 76 3.10 18.83 -11.22
CA LEU A 76 3.62 18.89 -12.59
C LEU A 76 2.96 19.96 -13.46
N LYS A 77 1.90 20.61 -12.96
CA LYS A 77 1.28 21.72 -13.63
C LYS A 77 2.26 22.89 -13.72
N THR A 78 2.30 23.50 -14.91
CA THR A 78 3.16 24.65 -15.15
C THR A 78 2.54 25.91 -14.59
N GLU A 79 3.37 26.76 -14.00
CA GLU A 79 3.01 28.13 -13.61
C GLU A 79 3.82 29.07 -14.52
N ASN A 80 3.15 29.97 -15.24
CA ASN A 80 3.78 30.87 -16.22
C ASN A 80 4.62 30.15 -17.29
N ARG A 81 4.20 28.94 -17.71
CA ARG A 81 4.93 28.05 -18.65
C ARG A 81 6.27 27.52 -18.12
N ILE A 82 6.53 27.65 -16.82
CA ILE A 82 7.72 27.15 -16.16
C ILE A 82 7.33 25.95 -15.30
N TRP A 83 8.11 24.88 -15.36
CA TRP A 83 7.92 23.70 -14.51
C TRP A 83 8.53 23.95 -13.14
N LYS A 84 7.90 23.41 -12.09
CA LYS A 84 8.48 23.40 -10.75
C LYS A 84 9.80 22.63 -10.75
N LYS A 85 10.67 22.94 -9.79
CA LYS A 85 11.94 22.21 -9.62
C LYS A 85 11.67 20.71 -9.51
N HIS A 86 12.58 19.90 -10.03
CA HIS A 86 12.52 18.43 -10.02
C HIS A 86 11.33 17.79 -10.75
N SER A 87 10.48 18.56 -11.45
CA SER A 87 9.33 18.02 -12.21
C SER A 87 9.74 16.96 -13.22
N VAL A 88 10.87 17.15 -13.91
CA VAL A 88 11.40 16.18 -14.88
C VAL A 88 11.74 14.84 -14.21
N LYS A 89 12.27 14.88 -12.97
CA LYS A 89 12.60 13.68 -12.19
C LYS A 89 11.31 12.94 -11.79
N LEU A 90 10.29 13.66 -11.35
CA LEU A 90 8.97 13.10 -11.02
C LEU A 90 8.29 12.43 -12.21
N LEU A 91 8.50 12.90 -13.44
CA LEU A 91 7.92 12.25 -14.62
C LEU A 91 8.36 10.79 -14.79
N ASN A 92 9.52 10.41 -14.24
CA ASN A 92 9.96 9.02 -14.29
C ASN A 92 9.03 8.07 -13.50
N ILE A 93 8.24 8.59 -12.55
CA ILE A 93 7.23 7.79 -11.82
C ILE A 93 6.18 7.22 -12.77
N PHE A 94 5.83 7.92 -13.85
CA PHE A 94 4.88 7.43 -14.85
C PHE A 94 5.41 6.24 -15.66
N LYS A 95 6.71 5.97 -15.64
CA LYS A 95 7.26 4.76 -16.25
C LYS A 95 6.98 3.54 -15.38
N SER A 96 6.94 3.68 -14.05
CA SER A 96 6.65 2.58 -13.12
C SER A 96 5.17 2.38 -12.84
N LEU A 97 4.35 3.43 -12.95
CA LEU A 97 2.90 3.36 -12.67
C LEU A 97 2.11 2.29 -13.45
N PRO A 98 2.36 2.04 -14.75
CA PRO A 98 1.63 1.04 -15.54
C PRO A 98 2.02 -0.40 -15.23
N TYR A 99 3.24 -0.62 -14.74
CA TYR A 99 3.80 -1.95 -14.50
C TYR A 99 3.61 -2.37 -13.04
N ARG A 100 2.36 -2.37 -12.56
CA ARG A 100 2.03 -2.93 -11.26
C ARG A 100 2.02 -4.45 -11.37
N HIS A 101 2.94 -5.09 -10.65
CA HIS A 101 2.95 -6.54 -10.51
C HIS A 101 2.16 -6.92 -9.25
N GLY A 102 0.95 -7.45 -9.43
CA GLY A 102 0.07 -7.88 -8.34
C GLY A 102 -1.39 -8.00 -8.80
N PRO A 103 -2.29 -8.54 -7.96
CA PRO A 103 -3.72 -8.49 -8.23
C PRO A 103 -4.24 -7.05 -8.30
N ASP A 104 -5.31 -6.86 -9.09
CA ASP A 104 -5.92 -5.55 -9.33
C ASP A 104 -6.53 -4.93 -8.07
N GLU A 105 -7.03 -5.77 -7.16
CA GLU A 105 -7.64 -5.39 -5.90
C GLU A 105 -7.20 -6.32 -4.78
N PHE A 106 -7.00 -5.77 -3.59
CA PHE A 106 -6.62 -6.52 -2.39
C PHE A 106 -7.55 -6.16 -1.23
N PHE A 107 -7.97 -7.16 -0.47
CA PHE A 107 -8.68 -6.97 0.79
C PHE A 107 -7.72 -7.18 1.96
N ASN A 108 -7.50 -6.13 2.75
CA ASN A 108 -6.67 -6.20 3.94
C ASN A 108 -7.55 -6.48 5.18
N PHE A 109 -7.32 -7.62 5.83
CA PHE A 109 -7.98 -7.98 7.09
C PHE A 109 -6.99 -7.80 8.24
N SER A 110 -7.21 -6.75 9.04
CA SER A 110 -6.34 -6.42 10.18
C SER A 110 -6.38 -7.41 11.35
N GLY A 111 -7.22 -8.46 11.28
CA GLY A 111 -7.44 -9.42 12.36
C GLY A 111 -8.19 -8.84 13.56
N ARG A 112 -8.71 -7.61 13.46
CA ARG A 112 -9.55 -6.99 14.50
C ARG A 112 -10.98 -7.51 14.40
N ASN A 113 -11.73 -7.41 15.51
CA ASN A 113 -13.16 -7.77 15.50
C ASN A 113 -13.90 -7.04 14.36
N GLY A 114 -14.57 -7.80 13.50
CA GLY A 114 -15.27 -7.28 12.32
C GLY A 114 -14.45 -7.23 11.02
N SER A 115 -13.16 -7.61 11.02
CA SER A 115 -12.39 -7.75 9.78
C SER A 115 -12.77 -9.07 9.08
N GLY A 116 -13.58 -8.98 8.03
CA GLY A 116 -13.96 -10.12 7.20
C GLY A 116 -14.78 -9.68 5.98
N ILE A 117 -14.98 -10.59 5.03
CA ILE A 117 -15.91 -10.37 3.92
C ILE A 117 -17.28 -10.86 4.35
N VAL A 118 -18.24 -9.95 4.40
CA VAL A 118 -19.65 -10.32 4.60
C VAL A 118 -20.25 -10.58 3.23
N LEU A 119 -20.61 -11.83 2.99
CA LEU A 119 -21.37 -12.20 1.81
C LEU A 119 -22.86 -11.97 2.08
N PRO A 120 -23.63 -11.43 1.11
CA PRO A 120 -25.07 -11.33 1.26
C PRO A 120 -25.67 -12.75 1.39
N PRO A 121 -26.83 -12.88 2.05
CA PRO A 121 -27.50 -14.17 2.19
C PRO A 121 -27.58 -14.92 0.86
N ILE A 122 -27.25 -16.22 0.90
CA ILE A 122 -27.12 -17.06 -0.30
C ILE A 122 -28.41 -17.07 -1.14
N ASN A 123 -29.58 -16.92 -0.49
CA ASN A 123 -30.88 -16.86 -1.17
C ASN A 123 -31.06 -15.63 -2.09
N ILE A 124 -30.25 -14.57 -1.95
CA ILE A 124 -30.31 -13.35 -2.77
C ILE A 124 -29.21 -13.36 -3.86
N TRP A 125 -28.39 -14.41 -3.94
CA TRP A 125 -27.36 -14.49 -4.98
C TRP A 125 -27.97 -14.71 -6.35
N LEU A 126 -27.40 -14.03 -7.36
CA LEU A 126 -27.86 -14.06 -8.75
C LEU A 126 -27.91 -15.49 -9.34
N TYR A 127 -27.08 -16.39 -8.82
CA TYR A 127 -27.05 -17.80 -9.21
C TYR A 127 -27.29 -18.68 -7.97
N GLN A 128 -28.46 -19.32 -7.91
CA GLN A 128 -28.84 -20.21 -6.80
C GLN A 128 -28.35 -21.66 -6.97
N ASN A 129 -27.94 -22.05 -8.18
CA ASN A 129 -27.47 -23.39 -8.49
C ASN A 129 -25.96 -23.52 -8.31
N GLY A 130 -25.52 -23.42 -7.06
CA GLY A 130 -24.12 -23.63 -6.67
C GLY A 130 -23.21 -22.44 -7.01
N PHE A 131 -22.28 -22.17 -6.12
CA PHE A 131 -21.21 -21.20 -6.34
C PHE A 131 -19.87 -21.84 -5.99
N THR A 132 -18.83 -21.39 -6.67
CA THR A 132 -17.45 -21.73 -6.32
C THR A 132 -16.69 -20.43 -6.20
N ILE A 133 -16.14 -20.18 -5.01
CA ILE A 133 -15.23 -19.06 -4.78
C ILE A 133 -13.81 -19.63 -4.82
N THR A 134 -13.03 -19.18 -5.79
CA THR A 134 -11.60 -19.46 -5.86
C THR A 134 -10.87 -18.18 -5.51
N THR A 135 -10.13 -18.19 -4.40
CA THR A 135 -9.34 -17.03 -3.97
C THR A 135 -7.98 -17.49 -3.43
N TRP A 136 -6.98 -16.63 -3.59
CA TRP A 136 -5.65 -16.84 -3.04
C TRP A 136 -5.54 -16.06 -1.72
N PHE A 137 -5.02 -16.70 -0.68
CA PHE A 137 -4.77 -16.05 0.60
C PHE A 137 -3.27 -15.79 0.74
N ARG A 138 -2.94 -14.56 1.15
CA ARG A 138 -1.60 -14.19 1.58
C ARG A 138 -1.66 -13.83 3.05
N ILE A 139 -0.85 -14.51 3.86
CA ILE A 139 -0.71 -14.24 5.28
C ILE A 139 0.64 -13.57 5.48
N ASP A 140 0.62 -12.30 5.89
CA ASP A 140 1.83 -11.54 6.15
C ASP A 140 2.09 -11.48 7.68
N PRO A 141 3.03 -12.27 8.23
CA PRO A 141 3.21 -12.37 9.68
C PRO A 141 3.72 -11.06 10.29
N VAL A 142 3.10 -10.59 11.38
CA VAL A 142 3.61 -9.46 12.17
C VAL A 142 4.95 -9.89 12.78
N ALA A 143 6.05 -9.38 12.22
CA ALA A 143 7.45 -9.55 12.65
C ALA A 143 7.80 -10.91 13.30
N ASN A 144 8.52 -11.78 12.60
CA ASN A 144 9.05 -13.06 13.13
C ASN A 144 8.01 -14.02 13.77
N CYS A 145 6.70 -13.82 13.56
CA CYS A 145 5.71 -14.80 13.99
C CYS A 145 5.89 -16.10 13.22
N VAL A 146 6.01 -17.20 13.96
CA VAL A 146 6.00 -18.56 13.43
C VAL A 146 4.56 -18.86 13.03
N ILE A 147 4.29 -18.77 11.72
CA ILE A 147 2.96 -19.03 11.14
C ILE A 147 2.41 -20.38 11.59
N GLU A 148 3.26 -21.38 11.87
CA GLU A 148 2.82 -22.70 12.35
C GLU A 148 2.10 -22.68 13.71
N LYS A 149 2.34 -21.66 14.55
CA LYS A 149 1.68 -21.54 15.86
C LYS A 149 0.31 -20.88 15.78
N GLU A 150 0.12 -19.96 14.84
CA GLU A 150 -1.19 -19.35 14.60
C GLU A 150 -1.90 -20.20 13.54
N LYS A 151 -3.05 -20.82 13.85
CA LYS A 151 -3.82 -21.60 12.87
C LYS A 151 -4.91 -20.73 12.26
N PRO A 152 -4.62 -19.89 11.25
CA PRO A 152 -5.61 -18.99 10.69
C PRO A 152 -6.80 -19.77 10.13
N TYR A 153 -7.98 -19.17 10.28
CA TYR A 153 -9.24 -19.73 9.81
C TYR A 153 -9.53 -19.23 8.40
N LEU A 154 -9.88 -20.14 7.49
CA LEU A 154 -10.29 -19.86 6.11
C LEU A 154 -11.74 -19.38 6.04
N TYR A 155 -12.61 -19.95 6.86
CA TYR A 155 -13.96 -19.47 7.12
C TYR A 155 -14.31 -19.64 8.60
N TRP A 156 -15.12 -18.71 9.12
CA TRP A 156 -15.54 -18.70 10.53
C TRP A 156 -17.04 -18.38 10.59
N PHE A 157 -17.87 -19.42 10.56
CA PHE A 157 -19.33 -19.31 10.72
C PHE A 157 -19.71 -19.70 12.13
N CYS A 158 -19.43 -18.83 13.10
CA CYS A 158 -19.78 -19.06 14.50
C CYS A 158 -20.88 -18.10 14.99
N THR A 159 -21.72 -18.63 15.87
CA THR A 159 -22.63 -17.82 16.68
C THR A 159 -21.84 -16.89 17.62
N SER A 160 -22.49 -15.87 18.18
CA SER A 160 -21.89 -14.99 19.20
C SER A 160 -21.37 -15.73 20.44
N LYS A 161 -21.76 -16.99 20.61
CA LYS A 161 -21.30 -17.92 21.66
C LYS A 161 -20.17 -18.85 21.20
N GLY A 162 -19.56 -18.60 20.04
CA GLY A 162 -18.41 -19.35 19.52
C GLY A 162 -18.73 -20.71 18.88
N HIS A 163 -19.99 -21.14 18.86
CA HIS A 163 -20.37 -22.43 18.26
C HIS A 163 -20.58 -22.28 16.75
N GLY A 164 -19.98 -23.15 15.94
CA GLY A 164 -20.16 -23.12 14.50
C GLY A 164 -19.11 -23.90 13.71
N TYR A 165 -19.03 -23.59 12.41
CA TYR A 165 -18.13 -24.27 11.47
C TYR A 165 -16.93 -23.40 11.15
N THR A 166 -15.75 -24.01 11.23
CA THR A 166 -14.50 -23.34 10.95
C THR A 166 -13.60 -24.22 10.09
N ALA A 167 -13.01 -23.69 9.03
CA ALA A 167 -11.90 -24.35 8.34
C ALA A 167 -10.60 -23.64 8.69
N HIS A 168 -9.53 -24.41 8.75
CA HIS A 168 -8.17 -23.91 8.96
C HIS A 168 -7.30 -24.25 7.76
N PHE A 169 -6.21 -23.52 7.60
CA PHE A 169 -5.10 -23.99 6.78
C PHE A 169 -4.49 -25.24 7.45
N ALA A 170 -4.25 -26.28 6.64
CA ALA A 170 -3.61 -27.52 7.08
C ALA A 170 -2.09 -27.36 7.15
#